data_AF-A0A1S1X463-F1
#
_entry.id   AF-A0A1S1X463-F1
#
_cell.length_a   1.000
_cell.length_b   1.000
_cell.length_c   1.000
_cell.angle_alpha   90.00
_cell.angle_beta   90.00
_cell.angle_gamma   90.00
#
_symmetry.space_group_name_H-M   'P 1'
#
loop_
_entity.id
_entity.type
_entity.pdbx_description
1 polymer ?
#
loop_
_entity_poly.entity_id
_entity_poly.type
_entity_poly.pdbx_seq_one_letter_code
_entity_poly.pdbx_strand_id
1 'polypeptide(L)'
;MLPGVYPSLCYDDAVAAMEWLERAFGFERRFAVIEDGRVHHSELSLGNAVIMVSSPQPERQWGGAGGLSGLAQALLIHVADPYAD
;
A
#
# COMPACT_ATOMS: atom_id res chain seq x y z
N MET A 1 12.19 6.25 -15.51
CA MET A 1 12.51 7.01 -14.27
C MET A 1 11.64 6.47 -13.17
N LEU A 2 12.21 6.19 -12.00
CA LEU A 2 11.45 5.89 -10.81
C LEU A 2 10.75 7.18 -10.32
N PRO A 3 9.48 7.14 -9.86
CA PRO A 3 8.81 8.30 -9.29
C PRO A 3 9.67 8.96 -8.19
N GLY A 4 9.71 10.29 -8.13
CA GLY A 4 10.42 11.00 -7.05
C GLY A 4 9.69 10.95 -5.70
N VAL A 5 8.41 10.54 -5.70
CA VAL A 5 7.52 10.50 -4.54
C VAL A 5 6.63 9.26 -4.65
N TYR A 6 6.43 8.58 -3.51
CA TYR A 6 5.59 7.39 -3.41
C TYR A 6 4.59 7.55 -2.27
N PRO A 7 3.28 7.34 -2.50
CA PRO A 7 2.33 7.20 -1.41
C PRO A 7 2.74 6.03 -0.51
N SER A 8 2.60 6.22 0.81
CA SER A 8 2.88 5.18 1.80
C SER A 8 1.62 4.94 2.62
N LEU A 9 1.12 3.72 2.61
CA LEU A 9 -0.10 3.31 3.29
C LEU A 9 0.24 2.39 4.46
N CYS A 10 -0.38 2.67 5.61
CA CYS A 10 -0.26 1.84 6.79
C CYS A 10 -1.56 1.09 7.03
N TYR A 11 -1.51 -0.24 7.02
CA TYR A 11 -2.64 -1.12 7.30
C TYR A 11 -2.36 -1.94 8.55
N ASP A 12 -3.37 -2.12 9.41
CA ASP A 12 -3.23 -2.95 10.62
C ASP A 12 -2.79 -4.38 10.26
N ASP A 13 -3.39 -4.96 9.21
CA ASP A 13 -2.93 -6.18 8.55
C ASP A 13 -2.37 -5.88 7.16
N ALA A 14 -1.10 -5.49 7.13
CA ALA A 14 -0.41 -5.12 5.91
C ALA A 14 -0.17 -6.31 4.96
N VAL A 15 -0.01 -7.53 5.49
CA VAL A 15 0.18 -8.73 4.66
C VAL A 15 -1.10 -9.00 3.88
N ALA A 16 -2.24 -9.06 4.56
CA ALA A 16 -3.52 -9.28 3.91
C ALA A 16 -3.86 -8.13 2.93
N ALA A 17 -3.52 -6.89 3.28
CA ALA A 17 -3.72 -5.74 2.39
C ALA A 17 -2.92 -5.87 1.09
N MET A 18 -1.63 -6.22 1.17
CA MET A 18 -0.79 -6.42 -0.02
C MET A 18 -1.35 -7.52 -0.93
N GLU A 19 -1.70 -8.68 -0.36
CA GLU A 19 -2.25 -9.78 -1.16
C GLU A 19 -3.60 -9.40 -1.80
N TRP A 20 -4.43 -8.62 -1.11
CA TRP A 20 -5.68 -8.14 -1.67
C TRP A 20 -5.43 -7.16 -2.82
N LEU A 21 -4.50 -6.21 -2.67
CA LEU A 21 -4.14 -5.26 -3.74
C LEU A 21 -3.60 -5.98 -4.98
N GLU A 22 -2.78 -7.02 -4.78
CA GLU A 22 -2.27 -7.88 -5.85
C GLU A 22 -3.42 -8.57 -6.59
N ARG A 23 -4.34 -9.22 -5.86
CA ARG A 23 -5.45 -9.97 -6.47
C ARG A 23 -6.53 -9.08 -7.09
N ALA A 24 -6.86 -7.95 -6.45
CA ALA A 24 -8.02 -7.14 -6.82
C ALA A 24 -7.70 -6.12 -7.93
N PHE A 25 -6.50 -5.53 -7.88
CA PHE A 25 -6.10 -4.49 -8.82
C PHE A 25 -4.92 -4.89 -9.72
N GLY A 26 -4.30 -6.05 -9.48
CA GLY A 26 -3.15 -6.50 -10.25
C GLY A 26 -1.85 -5.78 -9.87
N PHE A 27 -1.71 -5.31 -8.62
CA PHE A 27 -0.42 -4.84 -8.15
C PHE A 27 0.61 -5.98 -8.21
N GLU A 28 1.84 -5.64 -8.54
CA GLU A 28 2.99 -6.55 -8.50
C GLU A 28 3.90 -6.20 -7.33
N ARG A 29 4.30 -7.21 -6.56
CA ARG A 29 5.26 -7.05 -5.48
C ARG A 29 6.66 -6.93 -6.02
N ARG A 30 7.27 -5.76 -5.84
CA ARG A 30 8.66 -5.50 -6.22
C ARG A 30 9.62 -5.90 -5.12
N PHE A 31 9.24 -5.59 -3.88
CA PHE A 31 10.06 -5.78 -2.70
C PHE A 31 9.18 -5.85 -1.44
N ALA A 32 9.58 -6.66 -0.46
CA ALA A 32 8.97 -6.68 0.86
C ALA A 32 9.94 -7.23 1.91
N VAL A 33 9.96 -6.58 3.08
CA VAL A 33 10.60 -7.08 4.30
C VAL A 33 9.47 -7.43 5.27
N ILE A 34 9.32 -8.73 5.50
CA ILE A 34 8.28 -9.30 6.36
C ILE A 34 8.94 -10.12 7.46
N GLU A 35 8.70 -9.74 8.71
CA GLU A 35 9.22 -10.41 9.90
C GLU A 35 8.09 -10.55 10.92
N ASP A 36 7.97 -11.73 11.54
CA ASP A 36 6.91 -12.04 12.51
C ASP A 36 5.48 -11.69 12.03
N GLY A 37 5.23 -11.87 10.72
CA GLY A 37 3.94 -11.57 10.08
C GLY A 37 3.64 -10.08 9.91
N ARG A 38 4.62 -9.19 10.14
CA ARG A 38 4.49 -7.74 9.99
C ARG A 38 5.30 -7.25 8.80
N VAL A 39 4.75 -6.29 8.06
CA VAL A 39 5.45 -5.66 6.93
C VAL A 39 6.18 -4.43 7.43
N HIS A 40 7.51 -4.49 7.48
CA HIS A 40 8.33 -3.34 7.88
C HIS A 40 8.47 -2.33 6.75
N HIS A 41 8.62 -2.83 5.53
CA HIS A 41 8.73 -2.04 4.32
C HIS A 41 8.34 -2.89 3.11
N SER A 42 7.60 -2.32 2.16
CA SER A 42 7.31 -2.97 0.89
C SER A 42 7.12 -1.95 -0.23
N GLU A 43 7.29 -2.42 -1.46
CA GLU A 43 6.99 -1.69 -2.68
C GLU A 43 6.07 -2.55 -3.56
N LEU A 44 4.92 -1.98 -3.93
CA LEU A 44 3.97 -2.56 -4.88
C LEU A 44 3.87 -1.66 -6.11
N SER A 45 3.97 -2.21 -7.31
CA SER A 45 3.74 -1.48 -8.57
C SER A 45 2.41 -1.80 -9.22
N LEU A 46 1.80 -0.80 -9.85
CA LEU A 46 0.72 -0.98 -10.83
C LEU A 46 1.04 -0.11 -12.05
N GLY A 47 1.42 -0.75 -13.16
CA GLY A 47 1.93 -0.04 -14.34
C GLY A 47 3.19 0.79 -14.01
N ASN A 48 3.09 2.11 -14.13
CA ASN A 48 4.20 3.04 -13.82
C ASN A 48 4.14 3.62 -12.40
N ALA A 49 3.08 3.34 -11.64
CA ALA A 49 2.92 3.80 -10.26
C ALA A 49 3.54 2.80 -9.29
N VAL A 50 4.07 3.31 -8.19
CA VAL A 50 4.54 2.50 -7.05
C VAL A 50 3.97 3.11 -5.78
N ILE A 51 3.53 2.24 -4.88
CA ILE A 51 3.10 2.58 -3.52
C ILE A 51 3.90 1.75 -2.52
N MET A 52 3.99 2.26 -1.29
CA MET A 52 4.53 1.50 -0.17
C MET A 52 3.38 1.05 0.73
N VAL A 53 3.49 -0.17 1.26
CA VAL A 53 2.57 -0.71 2.26
C VAL A 53 3.37 -1.19 3.47
N SER A 54 2.93 -0.83 4.67
CA SER A 54 3.57 -1.28 5.92
C SER A 54 2.55 -1.52 7.03
N SER A 55 2.97 -2.30 8.02
CA SER A 55 2.28 -2.42 9.30
C SER A 55 2.58 -1.21 10.19
N PRO A 56 1.73 -0.93 11.21
CA PRO A 56 2.04 0.08 12.22
C PRO A 56 3.40 -0.17 12.88
N GLN A 57 4.17 0.89 13.09
CA GLN A 57 5.47 0.88 13.74
C GLN A 57 5.42 1.92 14.87
N PRO A 58 4.88 1.56 16.06
CA PRO A 58 4.70 2.48 17.18
C PRO A 58 5.99 3.17 17.62
N GLU A 59 7.11 2.45 17.54
CA GLU A 59 8.46 2.96 17.85
C GLU A 59 8.92 4.07 16.90
N ARG A 60 8.35 4.14 15.69
CA ARG A 60 8.57 5.20 14.70
C ARG A 60 7.44 6.22 14.65
N GLN A 61 6.46 6.11 15.55
CA GLN A 61 5.22 6.90 15.51
C GLN A 61 4.52 6.82 14.14
N TRP A 62 4.63 5.66 13.49
CA TRP A 62 4.03 5.38 12.20
C TRP A 62 2.81 4.48 12.40
N GLY A 63 1.64 4.92 11.95
CA GLY A 63 0.39 4.19 12.17
C GLY A 63 -0.65 4.48 11.08
N GLY A 64 -1.67 3.63 11.03
CA GLY A 64 -2.79 3.79 10.11
C GLY A 64 -3.71 4.96 10.47
N ALA A 65 -4.53 5.37 9.52
CA ALA A 65 -5.47 6.49 9.68
C ALA A 65 -6.47 6.30 10.83
N GLY A 66 -6.75 5.04 11.25
CA GLY A 66 -7.63 4.75 12.38
C GLY A 66 -7.15 5.34 13.72
N GLY A 67 -5.85 5.61 13.87
CA GLY A 67 -5.26 6.25 15.05
C GLY A 67 -5.00 7.75 14.92
N LEU A 68 -5.24 8.34 13.74
CA LEU A 68 -4.86 9.71 13.40
C LEU A 68 -6.08 10.46 12.83
N SER A 69 -6.88 11.08 13.70
CA SER A 69 -8.03 11.87 13.26
C SER A 69 -7.56 13.10 12.46
N GLY A 70 -8.17 13.33 11.30
CA GLY A 70 -7.95 14.55 10.49
C GLY A 70 -6.91 14.46 9.36
N LEU A 71 -6.26 13.30 9.13
CA LEU A 71 -5.41 13.12 7.94
C LEU A 71 -6.25 12.66 6.74
N ALA A 72 -6.37 13.52 5.73
CA ALA A 72 -7.01 13.20 4.46
C ALA A 72 -5.94 12.90 3.40
N GLN A 73 -5.42 11.67 3.39
CA GLN A 73 -4.70 11.14 2.23
C GLN A 73 -5.59 10.13 1.53
N ALA A 74 -5.73 10.28 0.21
CA ALA A 74 -6.47 9.37 -0.64
C ALA A 74 -5.52 8.76 -1.68
N LEU A 75 -5.64 7.45 -1.89
CA LEU A 75 -5.10 6.77 -3.05
C LEU A 75 -6.25 6.55 -4.03
N LEU A 76 -6.10 7.04 -5.26
CA LEU A 76 -7.04 6.74 -6.34
C LEU A 76 -6.39 5.72 -7.28
N ILE A 77 -7.09 4.62 -7.53
CA ILE A 77 -6.70 3.60 -8.49
C ILE A 77 -7.73 3.64 -9.61
N HIS A 78 -7.28 3.91 -10.83
CA HIS A 78 -8.13 3.86 -12.01
C HIS A 78 -8.18 2.42 -12.53
N VAL A 79 -9.38 1.87 -12.66
CA VAL A 79 -9.66 0.56 -13.26
C VAL A 79 -10.53 0.73 -14.48
N ALA A 80 -10.28 -0.08 -15.52
CA ALA A 80 -11.17 -0.11 -16.68
C ALA A 80 -12.56 -0.61 -16.23
N ASP A 81 -13.61 0.00 -16.78
CA ASP A 81 -14.99 -0.47 -16.55
C ASP A 81 -15.17 -1.82 -17.27
N PRO A 82 -15.47 -2.91 -16.54
CA PRO A 82 -15.66 -4.22 -17.15
C PRO A 82 -16.93 -4.33 -18.01
N TYR A 83 -17.82 -3.33 -17.97
CA TYR A 83 -19.07 -3.29 -18.73
C TYR A 83 -19.09 -2.17 -19.80
N ALA A 84 -17.96 -1.51 -20.02
CA ALA A 84 -17.84 -0.54 -21.10
C ALA A 84 -17.63 -1.28 -22.45
N ASP A 85 -18.74 -1.61 -23.10
CA ASP A 85 -18.79 -1.80 -24.56
C ASP A 85 -18.84 -0.44 -25.27
#